data_AF-A0A3D2P321-F1
#
_entry.id   AF-A0A3D2P321-F1
#
_cell.length_a   1.000
_cell.length_b   1.000
_cell.length_c   1.000
_cell.angle_alpha   90.00
_cell.angle_beta   90.00
_cell.angle_gamma   90.00
#
_symmetry.space_group_name_H-M   'P 1'
#
loop_
_entity.id
_entity.type
_entity.pdbx_description
1 polymer ?
#
loop_
_entity_poly.entity_id
_entity_poly.type
_entity_poly.pdbx_seq_one_letter_code
_entity_poly.pdbx_strand_id
1 'polypeptide(L)'
;GVYAAAVGAICARLNEIYFAFLTLAFQMFLYSVILSWVDLTGGDQGLMGGIPRPLFLGIDLSQALDRYVFCAGLFCLCILFLRIIDKSAFGQSLRMIRDNQERAEFLGVRTYRIKVICFTIAGMIASVGGIILALFTSGAYPEWAFWAQSGEAIFMIMLGGSTVFVGPILGAVLLRLINDVVQMYTSHNELVTGIVILLVVLGLRRGILDFVIDKIKDRREAKFLADLEAKKEDQ
;
A
#
# COMPACT_ATOMS: atom_id res chain seq x y z
N GLY A 1 2.48 15.19 0.41
CA GLY A 1 2.74 15.66 1.80
C GLY A 1 1.72 16.69 2.25
N VAL A 2 1.90 17.96 1.87
CA VAL A 2 1.03 19.08 2.31
C VAL A 2 -0.45 18.86 2.01
N TYR A 3 -0.77 18.45 0.78
CA TYR A 3 -2.15 18.13 0.39
C TYR A 3 -2.75 17.02 1.27
N ALA A 4 -2.02 15.93 1.50
CA ALA A 4 -2.45 14.85 2.37
C ALA A 4 -2.67 15.33 3.81
N ALA A 5 -1.82 16.21 4.34
CA ALA A 5 -2.02 16.79 5.66
C ALA A 5 -3.30 17.64 5.76
N ALA A 6 -3.58 18.45 4.74
CA ALA A 6 -4.78 19.28 4.67
C ALA A 6 -6.05 18.41 4.58
N VAL A 7 -6.09 17.45 3.66
CA VAL A 7 -7.21 16.51 3.51
C VAL A 7 -7.37 15.65 4.76
N GLY A 8 -6.27 15.13 5.30
CA GLY A 8 -6.26 14.33 6.53
C GLY A 8 -6.81 15.10 7.73
N ALA A 9 -6.47 16.39 7.86
CA ALA A 9 -6.97 17.24 8.95
C ALA A 9 -8.50 17.41 8.91
N ILE A 10 -9.10 17.42 7.71
CA ILE A 10 -10.55 17.47 7.52
C ILE A 10 -11.15 16.08 7.77
N CYS A 11 -10.62 15.05 7.09
CA CYS A 11 -11.19 13.71 7.10
C CYS A 11 -11.12 13.05 8.48
N ALA A 12 -10.02 13.23 9.23
CA ALA A 12 -9.80 12.55 10.50
C ALA A 12 -10.77 12.94 11.63
N ARG A 13 -11.66 13.93 11.42
CA ARG A 13 -12.72 14.31 12.36
C ARG A 13 -13.98 13.45 12.23
N LEU A 14 -14.08 12.65 11.18
CA LEU A 14 -15.27 11.88 10.85
C LEU A 14 -15.14 10.42 11.32
N ASN A 15 -16.29 9.74 11.44
CA ASN A 15 -16.31 8.29 11.68
C ASN A 15 -15.72 7.53 10.47
N GLU A 16 -15.27 6.31 10.68
CA GLU A 16 -14.49 5.52 9.69
C GLU A 16 -15.17 5.39 8.33
N ILE A 17 -16.49 5.18 8.31
CA ILE A 17 -17.27 5.07 7.06
C ILE A 17 -17.26 6.40 6.30
N TYR A 18 -17.55 7.51 6.99
CA TYR A 18 -17.55 8.84 6.38
C TYR A 18 -16.13 9.29 5.99
N PHE A 19 -15.11 8.87 6.74
CA PHE A 19 -13.70 9.08 6.40
C PHE A 19 -13.40 8.45 5.05
N ALA A 20 -13.77 7.18 4.83
CA ALA A 20 -13.54 6.49 3.56
C ALA A 20 -14.26 7.20 2.40
N PHE A 21 -15.55 7.50 2.56
CA PHE A 21 -16.32 8.20 1.51
C PHE A 21 -15.75 9.57 1.17
N LEU A 22 -15.34 10.34 2.19
CA LEU A 22 -14.78 11.68 1.95
C LEU A 22 -13.40 11.60 1.27
N THR A 23 -12.56 10.63 1.63
CA THR A 23 -11.26 10.44 0.95
C THR A 23 -11.45 10.05 -0.52
N LEU A 24 -12.44 9.22 -0.84
CA LEU A 24 -12.80 8.88 -2.21
C LEU A 24 -13.32 10.11 -2.97
N ALA A 25 -14.16 10.93 -2.33
CA ALA A 25 -14.65 12.17 -2.93
C ALA A 25 -13.50 13.15 -3.24
N PHE A 26 -12.53 13.32 -2.33
CA PHE A 26 -11.35 14.16 -2.57
C PHE A 26 -10.46 13.60 -3.68
N GLN A 27 -10.31 12.28 -3.77
CA GLN A 27 -9.61 11.64 -4.88
C GLN A 27 -10.29 11.93 -6.22
N MET A 28 -11.60 11.75 -6.31
CA MET A 28 -12.36 12.02 -7.54
C MET A 28 -12.36 13.50 -7.91
N PHE A 29 -12.39 14.39 -6.91
CA PHE A 29 -12.18 15.81 -7.12
C PHE A 29 -10.81 16.09 -7.74
N LEU A 30 -9.73 15.50 -7.21
CA LEU A 30 -8.39 15.62 -7.81
C LEU A 30 -8.34 15.06 -9.24
N TYR A 31 -8.96 13.91 -9.48
CA TYR A 31 -9.05 13.34 -10.83
C TYR A 31 -9.71 14.32 -11.81
N SER A 32 -10.82 14.94 -11.43
CA SER A 32 -11.49 15.97 -12.23
C SER A 32 -10.62 17.21 -12.46
N VAL A 33 -9.86 17.64 -11.45
CA VAL A 33 -8.89 18.74 -11.58
C VAL A 33 -7.77 18.37 -12.56
N ILE A 34 -7.24 17.14 -12.50
CA ILE A 34 -6.20 16.65 -13.41
C ILE A 34 -6.69 16.70 -14.86
N LEU A 35 -7.91 16.23 -15.13
CA LEU A 35 -8.47 16.27 -16.49
C LEU A 35 -8.74 17.69 -16.99
N SER A 36 -9.15 18.59 -16.09
CA SER A 36 -9.50 19.97 -16.46
C SER A 36 -8.26 20.86 -16.66
N TRP A 37 -7.16 20.56 -15.98
CA TRP A 37 -5.98 21.45 -15.91
C TRP A 37 -4.94 21.15 -17.00
N VAL A 38 -5.35 21.32 -18.26
CA VAL A 38 -4.57 20.93 -19.45
C VAL A 38 -3.15 21.47 -19.46
N ASP A 39 -2.95 22.73 -19.07
CA ASP A 39 -1.63 23.39 -19.12
C ASP A 39 -0.57 22.71 -18.25
N LEU A 40 -0.97 22.07 -17.15
CA LEU A 40 -0.05 21.46 -16.19
C LEU A 40 0.04 19.94 -16.35
N THR A 41 -1.08 19.28 -16.61
CA THR A 41 -1.18 17.81 -16.59
C THR A 41 -1.30 17.19 -17.98
N GLY A 42 -1.49 17.99 -19.02
CA GLY A 42 -1.88 17.50 -20.36
C GLY A 42 -3.36 17.10 -20.46
N GLY A 43 -4.15 17.32 -19.41
CA GLY A 43 -5.59 17.01 -19.39
C GLY A 43 -5.84 15.51 -19.56
N ASP A 44 -6.73 15.16 -20.48
CA ASP A 44 -7.10 13.77 -20.80
C ASP A 44 -5.95 12.95 -21.41
N GLN A 45 -5.00 13.60 -22.10
CA GLN A 45 -3.87 12.89 -22.71
C GLN A 45 -2.75 12.57 -21.71
N GLY A 46 -2.75 13.22 -20.55
CA GLY A 46 -1.64 13.14 -19.62
C GLY A 46 -0.33 13.74 -20.15
N LEU A 47 0.74 13.53 -19.37
CA LEU A 47 2.09 13.96 -19.74
C LEU A 47 2.80 12.80 -20.47
N MET A 48 2.74 12.77 -21.80
CA MET A 48 3.41 11.77 -22.64
C MET A 48 4.87 12.13 -22.92
N GLY A 49 5.83 11.28 -22.58
CA GLY A 49 7.23 11.37 -23.04
C GLY A 49 8.03 12.60 -22.58
N GLY A 50 7.41 13.49 -21.80
CA GLY A 50 7.95 14.80 -21.39
C GLY A 50 8.50 14.88 -19.98
N ILE A 51 8.62 13.75 -19.24
CA ILE A 51 9.23 13.77 -17.91
C ILE A 51 10.76 13.80 -18.10
N PRO A 52 11.42 14.95 -17.81
CA PRO A 52 12.86 15.03 -17.95
C PRO A 52 13.51 14.03 -17.00
N ARG A 53 14.55 13.36 -17.49
CA ARG A 53 15.38 12.42 -16.72
C ARG A 53 16.72 13.10 -16.43
N PRO A 54 16.75 14.10 -15.54
CA PRO A 54 17.99 14.81 -15.27
C PRO A 54 18.99 13.88 -14.60
N LEU A 55 20.26 14.23 -14.73
CA LEU A 55 21.32 13.66 -13.90
C LEU A 55 21.00 14.02 -12.44
N PHE A 56 20.66 13.02 -11.63
CA PHE A 56 20.29 13.24 -10.23
C PHE A 56 21.38 12.68 -9.33
N LEU A 57 22.06 13.54 -8.57
CA LEU A 57 23.17 13.15 -7.67
C LEU A 57 24.27 12.33 -8.38
N GLY A 58 24.55 12.62 -9.66
CA GLY A 58 25.56 11.92 -10.46
C GLY A 58 25.08 10.61 -11.12
N ILE A 59 23.82 10.23 -10.93
CA ILE A 59 23.18 9.07 -11.55
C ILE A 59 22.45 9.52 -12.83
N ASP A 60 22.69 8.84 -13.95
CA ASP A 60 22.00 9.13 -15.20
C ASP A 60 20.71 8.32 -15.30
N LEU A 61 19.57 8.95 -14.97
CA LEU A 61 18.26 8.31 -15.03
C LEU A 61 17.82 7.96 -16.46
N SER A 62 18.54 8.42 -17.49
CA SER A 62 18.35 8.00 -18.87
C SER A 62 18.72 6.53 -19.05
N GLN A 63 19.79 6.08 -18.40
CA GLN A 63 20.26 4.70 -18.47
C GLN A 63 19.33 3.77 -17.69
N ALA A 64 19.01 2.61 -18.28
CA ALA A 64 18.04 1.68 -17.72
C ALA A 64 18.51 1.08 -16.39
N LEU A 65 19.79 0.76 -16.28
CA LEU A 65 20.40 0.15 -15.08
C LEU A 65 20.41 1.13 -13.90
N ASP A 66 20.92 2.33 -14.13
CA ASP A 66 20.97 3.42 -13.15
C ASP A 66 19.58 3.78 -12.63
N ARG A 67 18.60 3.91 -13.54
CA ARG A 67 17.20 4.15 -13.18
C ARG A 67 16.64 3.02 -12.32
N TYR A 68 16.89 1.76 -12.68
CA TYR A 68 16.43 0.62 -11.90
C TYR A 68 17.04 0.61 -10.49
N VAL A 69 18.36 0.81 -10.36
CA VAL A 69 19.06 0.85 -9.08
C VAL A 69 18.55 2.00 -8.21
N PHE A 70 18.31 3.17 -8.80
CA PHE A 70 17.73 4.32 -8.10
C PHE A 70 16.33 4.01 -7.56
N CYS A 71 15.42 3.48 -8.40
CA CYS A 71 14.08 3.12 -7.98
C CYS A 71 14.07 2.03 -6.90
N ALA A 72 14.91 1.00 -7.05
CA ALA A 72 15.06 -0.06 -6.06
C ALA A 72 15.61 0.46 -4.72
N GLY A 73 16.60 1.35 -4.77
CA GLY A 73 17.15 2.01 -3.57
C GLY A 73 16.11 2.84 -2.84
N LEU A 74 15.31 3.63 -3.58
CA LEU A 74 14.24 4.45 -3.02
C LEU A 74 13.13 3.59 -2.40
N PHE A 75 12.75 2.49 -3.07
CA PHE A 75 11.81 1.50 -2.54
C PHE A 75 12.30 0.89 -1.22
N CYS A 76 13.55 0.43 -1.17
CA CYS A 76 14.17 -0.08 0.05
C CYS A 76 14.18 0.96 1.18
N LEU A 77 14.49 2.22 0.86
CA LEU A 77 14.48 3.32 1.82
C LEU A 77 13.07 3.55 2.39
N CYS A 78 12.03 3.55 1.54
CA CYS A 78 10.64 3.66 1.98
C CYS A 78 10.22 2.51 2.90
N ILE A 79 10.60 1.27 2.57
CA ILE A 79 10.35 0.10 3.43
C ILE A 79 11.04 0.24 4.78
N LEU A 80 12.32 0.63 4.80
CA LEU A 80 13.07 0.83 6.04
C LEU A 80 12.44 1.93 6.89
N PHE A 81 12.05 3.05 6.27
CA PHE A 81 11.37 4.16 6.94
C PHE A 81 10.05 3.70 7.57
N LEU A 82 9.21 2.98 6.82
CA LEU A 82 7.97 2.39 7.35
C LEU A 82 8.23 1.41 8.49
N ARG A 83 9.30 0.61 8.40
CA ARG A 83 9.66 -0.37 9.43
C ARG A 83 10.08 0.30 10.74
N ILE A 84 10.78 1.43 10.65
CA ILE A 84 11.14 2.25 11.83
C ILE A 84 9.87 2.83 12.47
N ILE A 85 8.95 3.37 11.67
CA ILE A 85 7.69 3.91 12.17
C ILE A 85 6.85 2.84 12.86
N ASP A 86 6.72 1.66 12.27
CA ASP A 86 5.97 0.53 12.81
C ASP A 86 6.48 0.08 14.20
N LYS A 87 7.81 0.06 14.38
CA LYS A 87 8.44 -0.31 15.65
C LYS A 87 8.49 0.82 16.68
N SER A 88 8.27 2.06 16.27
CA SER A 88 8.29 3.22 17.16
C SER A 88 7.06 3.28 18.08
N ALA A 89 7.09 4.17 19.07
CA ALA A 89 5.94 4.46 19.93
C ALA A 89 4.70 4.89 19.12
N PHE A 90 4.90 5.59 17.99
CA PHE A 90 3.80 5.98 17.10
C PHE A 90 3.08 4.76 16.51
N GLY A 91 3.82 3.75 16.06
CA GLY A 91 3.25 2.49 15.58
C GLY A 91 2.49 1.73 16.66
N GLN A 92 2.97 1.79 17.92
CA GLN A 92 2.23 1.21 19.04
C GLN A 92 0.91 1.95 19.31
N SER A 93 0.90 3.27 19.26
CA SER A 93 -0.33 4.05 19.39
C SER A 93 -1.32 3.75 18.26
N LEU A 94 -0.86 3.54 17.03
CA LEU A 94 -1.72 3.11 15.92
C LEU A 94 -2.37 1.74 16.19
N ARG A 95 -1.62 0.78 16.74
CA ARG A 95 -2.18 -0.53 17.15
C ARG A 95 -3.23 -0.38 18.25
N MET A 96 -2.99 0.47 19.24
CA MET A 96 -3.98 0.77 20.29
C MET A 96 -5.27 1.34 19.71
N ILE A 97 -5.17 2.29 18.77
CA ILE A 97 -6.33 2.89 18.10
C ILE A 97 -7.11 1.84 17.30
N ARG A 98 -6.39 0.95 16.58
CA ARG A 98 -6.99 -0.13 15.80
C ARG A 98 -7.76 -1.11 16.67
N ASP A 99 -7.23 -1.45 17.84
CA ASP A 99 -7.84 -2.47 18.70
C ASP A 99 -9.07 -1.90 19.43
N ASN A 100 -8.98 -0.68 19.98
CA ASN A 100 -10.14 0.05 20.50
C ASN A 100 -9.83 1.56 20.64
N GLN A 101 -10.45 2.37 19.77
CA GLN A 101 -10.24 3.81 19.76
C GLN A 101 -10.61 4.49 21.09
N GLU A 102 -11.75 4.12 21.68
CA GLU A 102 -12.25 4.73 22.91
C GLU A 102 -11.28 4.48 24.09
N ARG A 103 -10.75 3.26 24.20
CA ARG A 103 -9.73 2.90 25.20
C ARG A 103 -8.42 3.67 25.01
N ALA A 104 -7.99 3.87 23.76
CA ALA A 104 -6.80 4.67 23.48
C ALA A 104 -6.98 6.14 23.93
N GLU A 105 -8.17 6.71 23.74
CA GLU A 105 -8.49 8.08 24.18
C GLU A 105 -8.45 8.22 25.71
N PHE A 106 -8.98 7.22 26.44
CA PHE A 106 -8.88 7.20 27.91
C PHE A 106 -7.45 7.13 28.43
N LEU A 107 -6.53 6.52 27.68
CA LEU A 107 -5.10 6.49 28.00
C LEU A 107 -4.36 7.79 27.62
N GLY A 108 -5.09 8.84 27.20
CA GLY A 108 -4.53 10.14 26.84
C GLY A 108 -4.02 10.25 25.40
N VAL A 109 -4.25 9.24 24.57
CA VAL A 109 -3.84 9.24 23.16
C VAL A 109 -4.75 10.17 22.36
N ARG A 110 -4.18 11.20 21.74
CA ARG A 110 -4.93 12.10 20.85
C ARG A 110 -5.15 11.45 19.48
N THR A 111 -6.18 10.62 19.37
CA THR A 111 -6.54 9.83 18.18
C THR A 111 -6.56 10.66 16.90
N TYR A 112 -7.18 11.84 16.95
CA TYR A 112 -7.22 12.77 15.83
C TYR A 112 -5.83 13.08 15.25
N ARG A 113 -4.87 13.47 16.11
CA ARG A 113 -3.51 13.84 15.65
C ARG A 113 -2.80 12.66 15.02
N ILE A 114 -2.95 11.46 15.61
CA ILE A 114 -2.31 10.25 15.12
C ILE A 114 -2.89 9.85 13.75
N LYS A 115 -4.21 9.92 13.57
CA LYS A 115 -4.86 9.65 12.27
C LYS A 115 -4.39 10.63 11.19
N VAL A 116 -4.29 11.94 11.48
CA VAL A 116 -3.80 12.95 10.53
C VAL A 116 -2.35 12.69 10.13
N ILE A 117 -1.48 12.40 11.09
CA ILE A 117 -0.06 12.09 10.84
C ILE A 117 0.03 10.82 9.99
N CYS A 118 -0.71 9.77 10.35
CA CYS A 118 -0.74 8.51 9.60
C CYS A 118 -1.17 8.71 8.15
N PHE A 119 -2.24 9.46 7.92
CA PHE A 119 -2.73 9.78 6.58
C PHE A 119 -1.71 10.60 5.77
N THR A 120 -1.02 11.54 6.43
CA THR A 120 0.04 12.35 5.81
C THR A 120 1.21 11.48 5.36
N ILE A 121 1.67 10.57 6.24
CA ILE A 121 2.75 9.62 5.94
C ILE A 121 2.36 8.68 4.79
N ALA A 122 1.15 8.13 4.83
CA ALA A 122 0.63 7.27 3.76
C ALA A 122 0.62 8.01 2.42
N GLY A 123 0.10 9.25 2.39
CA GLY A 123 0.09 10.09 1.18
C GLY A 123 1.50 10.47 0.69
N MET A 124 2.47 10.67 1.59
CA MET A 124 3.86 10.91 1.21
C MET A 124 4.46 9.67 0.53
N ILE A 125 4.27 8.49 1.11
CA ILE A 125 4.83 7.25 0.55
C ILE A 125 4.14 6.89 -0.77
N ALA A 126 2.82 7.05 -0.86
CA ALA A 126 2.08 6.88 -2.10
C ALA A 126 2.58 7.83 -3.20
N SER A 127 2.88 9.10 -2.86
CA SER A 127 3.44 10.04 -3.84
C SER A 127 4.82 9.63 -4.35
N VAL A 128 5.67 9.03 -3.50
CA VAL A 128 6.95 8.47 -3.93
C VAL A 128 6.73 7.30 -4.89
N GLY A 129 5.75 6.43 -4.63
CA GLY A 129 5.34 5.37 -5.56
C GLY A 129 4.89 5.92 -6.92
N GLY A 130 4.08 6.98 -6.93
CA GLY A 130 3.67 7.66 -8.16
C GLY A 130 4.85 8.26 -8.94
N ILE A 131 5.83 8.87 -8.26
CA ILE A 131 7.06 9.38 -8.89
C ILE A 131 7.87 8.24 -9.52
N ILE A 132 8.04 7.11 -8.81
CA ILE A 132 8.73 5.92 -9.34
C ILE A 132 8.02 5.40 -10.58
N LEU A 133 6.68 5.29 -10.54
CA LEU A 133 5.88 4.83 -11.67
C LEU A 133 6.02 5.77 -12.88
N ALA A 134 5.94 7.08 -12.65
CA ALA A 134 6.07 8.08 -13.70
C ALA A 134 7.48 8.07 -14.34
N LEU A 135 8.53 7.89 -13.53
CA LEU A 135 9.90 7.72 -14.01
C LEU A 135 10.10 6.43 -14.82
N PHE A 136 9.44 5.34 -14.41
CA PHE A 136 9.56 4.05 -15.08
C PHE A 136 8.84 4.04 -16.44
N THR A 137 7.59 4.51 -16.47
CA THR A 137 6.75 4.57 -17.68
C THR A 137 7.08 5.76 -18.57
N SER A 138 7.85 6.73 -18.07
CA SER A 138 8.20 7.97 -18.78
C SER A 138 6.99 8.82 -19.17
N GLY A 139 5.97 8.81 -18.33
CA GLY A 139 4.76 9.59 -18.51
C GLY A 139 3.90 9.59 -17.26
N ALA A 140 2.90 10.47 -17.22
CA ALA A 140 1.91 10.52 -16.16
C ALA A 140 0.51 10.53 -16.78
N TYR A 141 -0.26 9.49 -16.52
CA TYR A 141 -1.56 9.24 -17.14
C TYR A 141 -2.68 9.54 -16.14
N PRO A 142 -3.76 10.25 -16.52
CA PRO A 142 -4.87 10.59 -15.62
C PRO A 142 -5.55 9.35 -15.02
N GLU A 143 -5.59 8.25 -15.75
CA GLU A 143 -6.23 6.99 -15.34
C GLU A 143 -5.64 6.45 -14.02
N TRP A 144 -4.39 6.75 -13.70
CA TRP A 144 -3.76 6.36 -12.45
C TRP A 144 -4.35 7.05 -11.21
N ALA A 145 -5.02 8.19 -11.39
CA ALA A 145 -5.73 8.89 -10.32
C ALA A 145 -7.19 8.43 -10.18
N PHE A 146 -7.68 7.58 -11.09
CA PHE A 146 -9.03 7.05 -11.03
C PHE A 146 -9.22 6.12 -9.82
N TRP A 147 -10.44 6.09 -9.27
CA TRP A 147 -10.75 5.36 -8.02
C TRP A 147 -10.41 3.86 -8.07
N ALA A 148 -10.51 3.25 -9.25
CA ALA A 148 -10.21 1.82 -9.43
C ALA A 148 -8.77 1.49 -9.01
N GLN A 149 -7.81 2.39 -9.28
CA GLN A 149 -6.41 2.23 -8.91
C GLN A 149 -6.21 2.15 -7.40
N SER A 150 -6.98 2.91 -6.63
CA SER A 150 -6.97 2.84 -5.15
C SER A 150 -7.55 1.51 -4.63
N GLY A 151 -8.51 0.93 -5.37
CA GLY A 151 -9.06 -0.40 -5.08
C GLY A 151 -8.02 -1.51 -5.25
N GLU A 152 -7.16 -1.43 -6.26
CA GLU A 152 -6.07 -2.40 -6.45
C GLU A 152 -5.14 -2.49 -5.25
N ALA A 153 -4.80 -1.37 -4.62
CA ALA A 153 -3.96 -1.35 -3.43
C ALA A 153 -4.58 -2.13 -2.26
N ILE A 154 -5.92 -2.04 -2.10
CA ILE A 154 -6.65 -2.82 -1.11
C ILE A 154 -6.57 -4.32 -1.45
N PHE A 155 -6.71 -4.69 -2.72
CA PHE A 155 -6.57 -6.08 -3.16
C PHE A 155 -5.16 -6.63 -2.90
N MET A 156 -4.11 -5.85 -3.15
CA MET A 156 -2.73 -6.25 -2.82
C MET A 156 -2.58 -6.54 -1.31
N ILE A 157 -3.15 -5.70 -0.44
CA ILE A 157 -3.10 -5.92 1.01
C ILE A 157 -3.90 -7.17 1.40
N MET A 158 -5.09 -7.36 0.83
CA MET A 158 -5.95 -8.52 1.13
C MET A 158 -5.30 -9.84 0.68
N LEU A 159 -4.73 -9.89 -0.52
CA LEU A 159 -4.04 -11.07 -1.05
C LEU A 159 -2.79 -11.41 -0.23
N GLY A 160 -2.01 -10.39 0.10
CA GLY A 160 -0.76 -10.53 0.84
C GLY A 160 -0.94 -10.85 2.31
N GLY A 161 -1.97 -10.30 2.94
CA GLY A 161 -2.21 -10.34 4.39
C GLY A 161 -1.93 -9.00 5.07
N SER A 162 -2.71 -8.67 6.09
CA SER A 162 -2.64 -7.39 6.81
C SER A 162 -1.92 -7.50 8.16
N THR A 163 -1.67 -8.72 8.65
CA THR A 163 -1.00 -8.93 9.94
C THR A 163 0.53 -8.90 9.82
N VAL A 164 1.05 -9.20 8.64
CA VAL A 164 2.47 -9.32 8.33
C VAL A 164 2.93 -8.07 7.59
N PHE A 165 3.98 -7.42 8.08
CA PHE A 165 4.52 -6.20 7.45
C PHE A 165 4.91 -6.37 5.97
N VAL A 166 5.40 -7.54 5.59
CA VAL A 166 5.80 -7.87 4.20
C VAL A 166 4.61 -8.38 3.35
N GLY A 167 3.44 -8.58 3.96
CA GLY A 167 2.20 -9.03 3.30
C GLY A 167 1.89 -8.26 2.02
N PRO A 168 1.71 -6.92 2.08
CA PRO A 168 1.35 -6.13 0.91
C PRO A 168 2.36 -6.21 -0.24
N ILE A 169 3.66 -6.40 0.06
CA ILE A 169 4.70 -6.55 -0.97
C ILE A 169 4.49 -7.84 -1.75
N LEU A 170 4.26 -8.96 -1.04
CA LEU A 170 3.97 -10.23 -1.69
C LEU A 170 2.64 -10.21 -2.44
N GLY A 171 1.62 -9.54 -1.88
CA GLY A 171 0.36 -9.32 -2.57
C GLY A 171 0.51 -8.51 -3.85
N ALA A 172 1.35 -7.47 -3.86
CA ALA A 172 1.66 -6.69 -5.05
C ALA A 172 2.35 -7.52 -6.14
N VAL A 173 3.35 -8.35 -5.77
CA VAL A 173 4.02 -9.26 -6.71
C VAL A 173 3.04 -10.27 -7.29
N LEU A 174 2.22 -10.90 -6.45
CA LEU A 174 1.23 -11.88 -6.89
C LEU A 174 0.16 -11.26 -7.79
N LEU A 175 -0.42 -10.13 -7.37
CA LEU A 175 -1.43 -9.44 -8.17
C LEU A 175 -0.85 -8.99 -9.52
N ARG A 176 0.41 -8.55 -9.55
CA ARG A 176 1.08 -8.18 -10.79
C ARG A 176 1.27 -9.38 -11.71
N LEU A 177 1.75 -10.52 -11.18
CA LEU A 177 1.89 -11.76 -11.95
C LEU A 177 0.56 -12.24 -12.52
N ILE A 178 -0.51 -12.18 -11.73
CA ILE A 178 -1.86 -12.52 -12.20
C ILE A 178 -2.26 -11.60 -13.37
N ASN A 179 -2.08 -10.29 -13.21
CA ASN A 179 -2.40 -9.33 -14.28
C ASN A 179 -1.58 -9.58 -15.54
N ASP A 180 -0.28 -9.83 -15.43
CA ASP A 180 0.59 -10.08 -16.59
C ASP A 180 0.17 -11.37 -17.33
N VAL A 181 -0.20 -12.43 -16.59
CA VAL A 181 -0.74 -13.67 -17.20
C VAL A 181 -2.09 -13.41 -17.86
N VAL A 182 -3.01 -12.71 -17.19
CA VAL A 182 -4.33 -12.38 -17.75
C VAL A 182 -4.19 -11.57 -19.04
N GLN A 183 -3.30 -10.57 -19.06
CA GLN A 183 -2.99 -9.76 -20.25
C GLN A 183 -2.45 -10.58 -21.41
N MET A 184 -1.71 -11.66 -21.15
CA MET A 184 -1.18 -12.52 -22.20
C MET A 184 -2.27 -13.35 -22.90
N TYR A 185 -3.32 -13.74 -22.18
CA TYR A 185 -4.35 -14.66 -22.68
C TYR A 185 -5.67 -14.00 -23.05
N THR A 186 -5.99 -12.82 -22.50
CA THR A 186 -7.31 -12.18 -22.66
C THR A 186 -7.17 -10.69 -23.02
N SER A 187 -8.05 -10.19 -23.88
CA SER A 187 -8.17 -8.75 -24.17
C SER A 187 -9.01 -7.99 -23.13
N HIS A 188 -9.87 -8.68 -22.38
CA HIS A 188 -10.76 -8.12 -21.36
C HIS A 188 -10.15 -8.23 -19.96
N ASN A 189 -9.06 -7.50 -19.72
CA ASN A 189 -8.21 -7.66 -18.55
C ASN A 189 -8.91 -7.35 -17.22
N GLU A 190 -9.70 -6.27 -17.18
CA GLU A 190 -10.30 -5.79 -15.91
C GLU A 190 -11.35 -6.77 -15.37
N LEU A 191 -12.18 -7.35 -16.24
CA LEU A 191 -13.22 -8.30 -15.85
C LEU A 191 -12.61 -9.63 -15.36
N VAL A 192 -11.62 -10.16 -16.09
CA VAL A 192 -10.97 -11.43 -15.73
C VAL A 192 -10.17 -11.28 -14.45
N THR A 193 -9.38 -10.20 -14.31
CA THR A 193 -8.65 -9.91 -13.08
C THR A 193 -9.60 -9.77 -11.89
N GLY A 194 -10.73 -9.06 -12.05
CA GLY A 194 -11.75 -8.93 -11.00
C GLY A 194 -12.34 -10.27 -10.55
N ILE A 195 -12.68 -11.16 -11.49
CA ILE A 195 -13.19 -12.51 -11.18
C ILE A 195 -12.13 -13.35 -10.47
N VAL A 196 -10.89 -13.34 -10.95
CA VAL A 196 -9.78 -14.08 -10.33
C VAL A 196 -9.56 -13.60 -8.90
N ILE A 197 -9.52 -12.28 -8.66
CA ILE A 197 -9.41 -11.73 -7.31
C ILE A 197 -10.58 -12.18 -6.45
N LEU A 198 -11.81 -12.11 -6.96
CA LEU A 198 -13.01 -12.51 -6.22
C LEU A 198 -12.96 -13.98 -5.81
N LEU A 199 -12.52 -14.88 -6.71
CA LEU A 199 -12.31 -16.29 -6.40
C LEU A 199 -11.23 -16.50 -5.35
N VAL A 200 -10.11 -15.79 -5.45
CA VAL A 200 -9.01 -15.90 -4.50
C VAL A 200 -9.44 -15.38 -3.12
N VAL A 201 -10.13 -14.25 -3.05
CA VAL A 201 -10.60 -13.66 -1.77
C VAL A 201 -11.72 -14.50 -1.14
N LEU A 202 -12.66 -15.03 -1.92
CA LEU A 202 -13.70 -15.91 -1.39
C LEU A 202 -13.14 -17.28 -0.97
N GLY A 203 -12.13 -17.78 -1.69
CA GLY A 203 -11.47 -19.05 -1.39
C GLY A 203 -10.52 -18.97 -0.18
N LEU A 204 -9.82 -17.85 -0.01
CA LEU A 204 -8.86 -17.63 1.07
C LEU A 204 -9.43 -16.68 2.13
N ARG A 205 -9.94 -17.24 3.23
CA ARG A 205 -10.47 -16.50 4.41
C ARG A 205 -9.45 -15.57 5.10
N ARG A 206 -8.15 -15.74 4.85
CA ARG A 206 -7.04 -14.91 5.35
C ARG A 206 -5.99 -14.79 4.23
N GLY A 207 -5.23 -13.69 4.21
CA GLY A 207 -4.19 -13.48 3.20
C GLY A 207 -3.14 -14.61 3.21
N ILE A 208 -2.42 -14.77 2.10
CA ILE A 208 -1.54 -15.94 1.88
C ILE A 208 -0.46 -16.05 2.97
N LEU A 209 0.14 -14.92 3.39
CA LEU A 209 1.14 -14.95 4.45
C LEU A 209 0.56 -15.20 5.83
N ASP A 210 -0.65 -14.72 6.11
CA ASP A 210 -1.32 -14.96 7.39
C ASP A 210 -1.54 -16.48 7.57
N PHE A 211 -1.98 -17.17 6.52
CA PHE A 211 -2.13 -18.63 6.51
C PHE A 211 -0.81 -19.39 6.70
N VAL A 212 0.27 -18.94 6.04
CA VAL A 212 1.58 -19.58 6.14
C VAL A 212 2.16 -19.43 7.54
N ILE A 213 2.04 -18.26 8.16
CA ILE A 213 2.56 -18.00 9.50
C ILE A 213 1.77 -18.74 10.57
N ASP A 214 0.43 -18.76 10.47
CA ASP A 214 -0.41 -19.54 11.39
C ASP A 214 0.04 -21.03 11.38
N LYS A 215 0.21 -21.60 10.18
CA LYS A 215 0.65 -22.99 10.02
C LYS A 215 2.07 -23.26 10.54
N ILE A 216 2.98 -22.29 10.44
CA ILE A 216 4.34 -22.41 10.99
C ILE A 216 4.30 -22.33 12.52
N LYS A 217 3.44 -21.48 13.08
CA LYS A 217 3.28 -21.33 14.53
C LYS A 217 2.69 -22.59 15.15
N ASP A 218 1.64 -23.15 14.55
CA ASP A 218 1.02 -24.40 14.98
C ASP A 218 2.04 -25.56 14.98
N ARG A 219 2.88 -25.64 13.93
CA ARG A 219 3.96 -26.64 13.86
C ARG A 219 5.03 -26.45 14.93
N ARG A 220 5.36 -25.21 15.29
CA ARG A 220 6.34 -24.92 16.36
C ARG A 220 5.78 -25.24 17.74
N GLU A 221 4.52 -24.90 18.00
CA GLU A 221 3.85 -25.22 19.26
C GLU A 221 3.70 -26.75 19.43
N ALA A 222 3.30 -27.46 18.37
CA ALA A 222 3.24 -28.93 18.39
C ALA A 222 4.62 -29.56 18.67
N LYS A 223 5.69 -29.03 18.07
CA LYS A 223 7.05 -29.54 18.29
C LYS A 223 7.54 -29.24 19.71
N PHE A 224 7.26 -28.06 20.25
CA PHE A 224 7.61 -27.69 21.62
C PHE A 224 6.88 -28.54 22.66
N LEU A 225 5.60 -28.86 22.44
CA LEU A 225 4.84 -29.76 23.30
C LEU A 225 5.39 -31.19 23.26
N ALA A 226 5.72 -31.70 22.06
CA ALA A 226 6.36 -33.01 21.92
C ALA A 226 7.72 -33.09 22.63
N ASP A 227 8.54 -32.04 22.54
CA ASP A 227 9.84 -31.97 23.24
C ASP A 227 9.65 -31.93 24.78
N LEU A 228 8.57 -31.31 25.29
CA LEU A 228 8.23 -31.31 26.72
C LEU A 228 7.72 -32.66 27.22
N GLU A 229 6.95 -33.39 26.40
CA GLU A 229 6.45 -34.73 26.73
C GLU A 229 7.60 -35.74 26.78
N ALA A 230 8.50 -35.74 25.79
CA ALA A 230 9.69 -36.59 25.77
C ALA A 230 10.58 -36.38 27.02
N LYS A 231 10.69 -35.13 27.48
CA LYS A 231 11.51 -34.79 28.66
C LYS A 231 10.88 -35.21 30.00
N LYS A 232 9.57 -35.50 30.03
CA LYS A 232 8.87 -36.03 31.20
C LYS A 232 8.95 -37.55 31.31
N GLU A 233 9.12 -38.26 30.19
CA GLU A 233 9.26 -39.73 30.19
C GLU A 233 10.67 -40.19 30.61
N ASP A 234 11.67 -39.32 30.46
CA ASP A 234 13.06 -39.57 30.89
C ASP A 234 13.34 -39.28 32.39
N GLN A 235 12.34 -38.79 33.15
CA GLN A 235 12.44 -38.51 34.60
C GLN A 235 11.65 -39.51 35.44
#